data_AF-A0A0C3FES6-F1
#
_entry.id   AF-A0A0C3FES6-F1
#
_cell.length_a   1.000
_cell.length_b   1.000
_cell.length_c   1.000
_cell.angle_alpha   90.00
_cell.angle_beta   90.00
_cell.angle_gamma   90.00
#
_symmetry.space_group_name_H-M   'P 1'
#
loop_
_entity.id
_entity.type
_entity.pdbx_description
1 polymer ?
#
loop_
_entity_poly.entity_id
_entity_poly.type
_entity_poly.pdbx_seq_one_letter_code
_entity_poly.pdbx_strand_id
1 'polypeptide(L)'
;MVEEPSYHTLGSYQMEMLKGNNWMPWKMQMLAVLQDLSLKTYIDKDSKLPTPKDPQKPTDTEKEAEKKWCKGNAKARTHIELTIGDSEMVHIIGATTASKMWKQLTPVKESHGKLGILAM
;
A
#
# COMPACT_ATOMS: atom_id res chain seq x y z
N MET A 1 2.70 -26.91 15.95
CA MET A 1 3.73 -26.37 15.05
C MET A 1 3.54 -24.86 15.02
N VAL A 2 4.52 -24.10 15.49
CA VAL A 2 4.51 -22.64 15.38
C VAL A 2 5.03 -22.36 13.97
N GLU A 3 4.22 -21.73 13.10
CA GLU A 3 4.72 -21.29 11.79
C GLU A 3 5.79 -20.22 12.00
N GLU A 4 6.99 -20.47 11.48
CA GLU A 4 8.08 -19.49 11.47
C GLU A 4 7.65 -18.22 10.70
N PRO A 5 7.95 -17.02 11.22
CA PRO A 5 7.62 -15.78 10.53
C PRO A 5 8.38 -15.69 9.19
N SER A 6 7.64 -15.46 8.11
CA SER A 6 8.18 -15.32 6.76
C SER A 6 8.56 -13.85 6.55
N TYR A 7 9.84 -13.55 6.66
CA TYR A 7 10.37 -12.20 6.44
C TYR A 7 10.68 -11.97 4.96
N HIS A 8 10.33 -10.78 4.48
CA HIS A 8 10.76 -10.30 3.17
C HIS A 8 11.69 -9.09 3.34
N THR A 9 12.79 -9.10 2.60
CA THR A 9 13.72 -7.97 2.56
C THR A 9 13.35 -7.05 1.40
N LEU A 10 12.94 -5.84 1.72
CA LEU A 10 12.59 -4.80 0.74
C LEU A 10 13.65 -3.69 0.80
N GLY A 11 14.70 -3.82 -0.01
CA GLY A 11 15.86 -2.94 0.10
C GLY A 11 16.56 -3.11 1.46
N SER A 12 16.64 -2.04 2.26
CA SER A 12 17.21 -2.06 3.61
C SER A 12 16.21 -2.41 4.71
N TYR A 13 14.94 -2.68 4.36
CA TYR A 13 13.87 -2.93 5.32
C TYR A 13 13.61 -4.43 5.46
N GLN A 14 13.62 -4.92 6.69
CA GLN A 14 13.14 -6.25 7.03
C GLN A 14 11.74 -6.15 7.62
N MET A 15 10.78 -6.76 6.95
CA MET A 15 9.38 -6.77 7.39
C MET A 15 8.86 -8.19 7.34
N GLU A 16 8.00 -8.54 8.30
CA GLU A 16 7.20 -9.77 8.16
C GLU A 16 6.16 -9.52 7.08
N MET A 17 5.90 -10.51 6.23
CA MET A 17 4.83 -10.41 5.23
C MET A 17 3.45 -10.33 5.90
N LEU A 18 2.49 -9.65 5.26
CA LEU A 18 1.11 -9.58 5.74
C LEU A 18 0.48 -10.97 5.73
N LYS A 19 -0.13 -11.32 6.85
CA LYS A 19 -0.86 -12.57 7.11
C LYS A 19 -2.23 -12.25 7.74
N GLY A 20 -2.97 -13.31 8.09
CA GLY A 20 -4.27 -13.22 8.75
C GLY A 20 -4.25 -12.44 10.07
N ASN A 21 -3.16 -12.56 10.83
CA ASN A 21 -3.09 -12.18 12.24
C ASN A 21 -2.10 -11.04 12.58
N ASN A 22 -1.32 -10.53 11.64
CA ASN A 22 -0.26 -9.54 11.90
C ASN A 22 -0.53 -8.16 11.26
N TRP A 23 -1.80 -7.84 10.98
CA TRP A 23 -2.17 -6.58 10.32
C TRP A 23 -1.60 -5.33 10.99
N MET A 24 -1.77 -5.18 12.31
CA MET A 24 -1.35 -3.95 13.00
C MET A 24 0.17 -3.74 12.96
N PRO A 25 1.02 -4.74 13.30
CA PRO A 25 2.47 -4.65 13.10
C PRO A 25 2.85 -4.35 11.64
N TRP A 26 2.29 -5.10 10.68
CA TRP A 26 2.58 -4.91 9.25
C TRP A 26 2.23 -3.50 8.79
N LYS A 27 1.04 -3.00 9.15
CA LYS A 27 0.56 -1.66 8.79
C LYS A 27 1.49 -0.58 9.32
N MET A 28 1.92 -0.67 10.59
CA MET A 28 2.84 0.30 11.19
C MET A 28 4.19 0.31 10.47
N GLN A 29 4.76 -0.87 10.20
CA GLN A 29 6.02 -0.99 9.47
C GLN A 29 5.90 -0.46 8.03
N MET A 30 4.85 -0.82 7.31
CA MET A 30 4.62 -0.35 5.94
C MET A 30 4.45 1.18 5.89
N LEU A 31 3.72 1.76 6.84
CA LEU A 31 3.60 3.22 6.95
C LEU A 31 4.95 3.89 7.20
N ALA A 32 5.81 3.29 8.05
CA ALA A 32 7.15 3.82 8.29
C ALA A 32 8.04 3.76 7.03
N VAL A 33 8.02 2.65 6.30
CA VAL A 33 8.76 2.49 5.03
C VAL A 33 8.27 3.49 3.98
N LEU A 34 6.95 3.62 3.80
CA LEU A 34 6.40 4.58 2.84
C LEU A 34 6.68 6.03 3.25
N GLN A 35 6.73 6.33 4.55
CA GLN A 35 7.08 7.66 5.04
C GLN A 35 8.55 7.99 4.75
N ASP A 36 9.48 7.09 5.06
CA ASP A 36 10.92 7.27 4.78
C ASP A 36 11.17 7.49 3.29
N LEU A 37 10.53 6.70 2.44
CA LEU A 37 10.67 6.78 0.99
C LEU A 37 9.92 7.95 0.35
N SER A 38 9.24 8.80 1.14
CA SER A 38 8.38 9.88 0.65
C SER A 38 7.26 9.41 -0.28
N LEU A 39 6.74 8.21 -0.01
CA LEU A 39 5.69 7.53 -0.79
C LEU A 39 4.32 7.51 -0.08
N LYS A 40 4.24 7.92 1.19
CA LYS A 40 2.98 7.91 1.95
C LYS A 40 1.84 8.65 1.25
N THR A 41 2.13 9.73 0.53
CA THR A 41 1.11 10.51 -0.20
C THR A 41 0.40 9.72 -1.30
N TYR A 42 0.97 8.59 -1.77
CA TYR A 42 0.35 7.74 -2.79
C TYR A 42 -0.68 6.74 -2.25
N ILE A 43 -0.73 6.53 -0.93
CA ILE A 43 -1.74 5.69 -0.26
C ILE A 43 -2.86 6.50 0.38
N ASP A 44 -2.70 7.81 0.51
CA ASP A 44 -3.73 8.69 1.07
C ASP A 44 -4.99 8.69 0.18
N LYS A 45 -6.15 8.99 0.80
CA LYS A 45 -7.45 8.97 0.11
C LYS A 45 -7.56 10.00 -1.01
N ASP A 46 -6.80 11.09 -0.89
CA ASP A 46 -6.79 12.21 -1.84
C ASP A 46 -5.75 12.03 -2.95
N SER A 47 -5.01 10.91 -2.96
CA SER A 47 -4.05 10.63 -4.01
C SER A 47 -4.75 10.37 -5.33
N LYS A 48 -4.65 11.35 -6.23
CA LYS A 48 -5.25 11.30 -7.57
C LYS A 48 -4.19 11.61 -8.61
N LEU A 49 -4.33 10.97 -9.77
CA LEU A 49 -3.56 11.31 -10.95
C LEU A 49 -3.78 12.80 -11.26
N PRO A 50 -2.71 13.59 -11.48
CA PRO A 50 -2.85 14.97 -11.90
C PRO A 50 -3.62 15.04 -13.22
N THR A 51 -4.68 15.86 -13.27
CA THR A 51 -5.45 16.09 -14.49
C THR A 51 -4.97 17.38 -15.15
N PRO A 52 -4.62 17.38 -16.45
CA PRO A 52 -4.29 18.60 -17.18
C PRO A 52 -5.46 19.59 -17.19
N LYS A 53 -5.17 20.89 -17.22
CA LYS A 53 -6.18 21.95 -17.38
C LYS A 53 -6.86 21.89 -18.74
N ASP A 54 -6.10 21.55 -19.78
CA ASP A 54 -6.59 21.27 -21.13
C ASP A 54 -6.16 19.84 -21.54
N PRO A 55 -7.10 18.87 -21.57
CA PRO A 55 -6.80 17.50 -21.96
C PRO A 55 -6.27 17.35 -23.40
N GLN A 56 -6.59 18.29 -24.30
CA GLN A 56 -6.15 18.24 -25.70
C GLN A 56 -4.77 18.86 -25.92
N LYS A 57 -4.31 19.70 -24.99
CA LYS A 57 -2.99 20.32 -25.04
C LYS A 57 -2.31 20.35 -23.67
N PRO A 58 -1.92 19.19 -23.12
CA PRO A 58 -1.20 19.16 -21.85
C PRO A 58 0.14 19.87 -22.02
N THR A 59 0.42 20.79 -21.10
CA THR A 59 1.72 21.46 -21.00
C THR A 59 2.80 20.46 -20.60
N ASP A 60 4.07 20.76 -20.89
CA ASP A 60 5.17 19.87 -20.52
C ASP A 60 5.27 19.69 -19.00
N THR A 61 4.98 20.74 -18.22
CA THR A 61 4.87 20.68 -16.75
C THR A 61 3.80 19.69 -16.28
N GLU A 62 2.63 19.65 -16.93
CA GLU A 62 1.55 18.71 -16.58
C GLU A 62 1.94 17.27 -16.91
N LYS A 63 2.58 17.04 -18.05
CA LYS A 63 3.10 15.70 -18.42
C LYS A 63 4.18 15.22 -17.47
N GLU A 64 5.06 16.12 -17.02
CA GLU A 64 6.09 15.80 -16.02
C GLU A 64 5.47 15.47 -14.67
N ALA A 65 4.46 16.23 -14.24
CA ALA A 65 3.71 15.95 -13.01
C ALA A 65 3.02 14.57 -13.07
N GLU A 66 2.39 14.23 -14.20
CA GLU A 66 1.78 12.93 -14.44
C GLU A 66 2.81 11.80 -14.36
N LYS A 67 3.93 11.91 -15.09
CA LYS A 67 5.01 10.92 -15.06
C LYS A 67 5.58 10.72 -13.65
N LYS A 68 5.80 11.82 -12.92
CA LYS A 68 6.29 11.79 -11.54
C LYS A 68 5.31 11.07 -10.62
N TRP A 69 4.01 11.38 -10.74
CA TRP A 69 2.97 10.72 -9.97
C TRP A 69 2.90 9.22 -10.29
N CYS A 70 2.88 8.85 -11.57
CA CYS A 70 2.86 7.45 -12.02
C CYS A 70 4.04 6.66 -11.47
N LYS A 71 5.25 7.23 -11.49
CA LYS A 71 6.45 6.61 -10.94
C LYS A 71 6.34 6.41 -9.42
N GLY A 72 5.89 7.43 -8.69
CA GLY A 72 5.72 7.35 -7.24
C GLY A 72 4.64 6.34 -6.81
N ASN A 73 3.48 6.37 -7.48
CA ASN A 73 2.41 5.41 -7.27
C ASN A 73 2.86 3.98 -7.59
N ALA A 74 3.56 3.76 -8.71
CA ALA A 74 4.10 2.44 -9.05
C ALA A 74 5.07 1.94 -7.97
N LYS A 75 5.98 2.80 -7.48
CA LYS A 75 6.91 2.44 -6.41
C LYS A 75 6.18 2.09 -5.11
N ALA A 76 5.18 2.87 -4.71
CA ALA A 76 4.36 2.59 -3.53
C ALA A 76 3.61 1.25 -3.66
N ARG A 77 3.02 0.98 -4.84
CA ARG A 77 2.37 -0.29 -5.15
C ARG A 77 3.33 -1.46 -4.98
N THR A 78 4.51 -1.40 -5.57
CA THR A 78 5.52 -2.47 -5.47
C THR A 78 5.89 -2.77 -4.01
N HIS A 79 6.00 -1.75 -3.16
CA HIS A 79 6.31 -1.98 -1.74
C HIS A 79 5.17 -2.71 -1.01
N ILE A 80 3.92 -2.33 -1.31
CA ILE A 80 2.74 -3.00 -0.77
C ILE A 80 2.64 -4.44 -1.30
N GLU A 81 2.74 -4.65 -2.61
CA GLU A 81 2.62 -5.96 -3.27
C GLU A 81 3.68 -6.97 -2.76
N LEU A 82 4.95 -6.55 -2.65
CA LEU A 82 6.05 -7.45 -2.25
C LEU A 82 6.04 -7.84 -0.77
N THR A 83 5.20 -7.21 0.05
CA THR A 83 5.13 -7.48 1.49
C THR A 83 3.80 -8.10 1.89
N ILE A 84 2.97 -8.50 0.93
CA ILE A 84 1.71 -9.22 1.17
C ILE A 84 1.96 -10.71 0.97
N GLY A 85 1.59 -11.53 1.94
CA GLY A 85 1.62 -12.99 1.79
C GLY A 85 0.62 -13.47 0.74
N ASP A 86 0.92 -14.60 0.08
CA ASP A 86 0.15 -15.12 -1.05
C ASP A 86 -1.36 -15.29 -0.73
N SER A 87 -1.69 -15.73 0.48
CA SER A 87 -3.08 -15.90 0.95
C SER A 87 -3.84 -14.58 1.05
N GLU A 88 -3.13 -13.46 1.19
CA GLU A 88 -3.68 -12.12 1.38
C GLU A 88 -3.74 -11.32 0.06
N MET A 89 -3.02 -11.75 -0.98
CA MET A 89 -3.02 -11.11 -2.31
C MET A 89 -4.43 -10.98 -2.91
N VAL A 90 -5.32 -11.92 -2.59
CA VAL A 90 -6.72 -11.92 -3.06
C VAL A 90 -7.45 -10.60 -2.73
N HIS A 91 -7.06 -9.93 -1.64
CA HIS A 91 -7.70 -8.70 -1.19
C HIS A 91 -7.32 -7.46 -2.02
N ILE A 92 -6.22 -7.49 -2.78
CA ILE A 92 -5.76 -6.37 -3.61
C ILE A 92 -5.97 -6.56 -5.10
N ILE A 93 -6.65 -7.65 -5.51
CA ILE A 93 -6.92 -7.94 -6.93
C ILE A 93 -7.70 -6.78 -7.58
N GLY A 94 -7.24 -6.37 -8.77
CA GLY A 94 -7.85 -5.28 -9.54
C GLY A 94 -7.57 -3.88 -9.01
N ALA A 95 -6.70 -3.73 -8.00
CA ALA A 95 -6.20 -2.43 -7.58
C ALA A 95 -5.14 -1.89 -8.56
N THR A 96 -5.43 -0.77 -9.20
CA THR A 96 -4.50 -0.13 -10.15
C THR A 96 -3.62 0.94 -9.51
N THR A 97 -3.93 1.36 -8.27
CA THR A 97 -3.23 2.40 -7.52
C THR A 97 -2.89 1.93 -6.11
N ALA A 98 -1.83 2.48 -5.52
CA ALA A 98 -1.43 2.17 -4.14
C ALA A 98 -2.53 2.55 -3.14
N SER A 99 -3.18 3.70 -3.34
CA SER A 99 -4.36 4.12 -2.57
C SER A 99 -5.50 3.10 -2.64
N LYS A 100 -5.77 2.50 -3.82
CA LYS A 100 -6.81 1.47 -3.96
C LYS A 100 -6.43 0.18 -3.22
N MET A 101 -5.17 -0.27 -3.30
CA MET A 101 -4.68 -1.41 -2.50
C MET A 101 -4.86 -1.16 -1.01
N TRP A 102 -4.38 -0.01 -0.53
CA TRP A 102 -4.47 0.37 0.87
C TRP A 102 -5.92 0.43 1.37
N LYS A 103 -6.81 1.01 0.57
CA LYS A 103 -8.25 1.09 0.85
C LYS A 103 -8.91 -0.29 0.87
N GLN A 104 -8.48 -1.25 0.06
CA GLN A 104 -9.05 -2.60 0.08
C GLN A 104 -8.58 -3.42 1.30
N LEU A 105 -7.31 -3.27 1.70
CA LEU A 105 -6.76 -3.96 2.87
C LEU A 105 -7.37 -3.48 4.20
N THR A 106 -7.55 -2.15 4.33
CA THR A 106 -8.01 -1.51 5.57
C THR A 106 -9.32 -2.10 6.12
N PRO A 107 -10.45 -2.18 5.38
CA PRO A 107 -11.72 -2.68 5.92
C PRO A 107 -11.69 -4.19 6.21
N VAL A 108 -10.99 -4.99 5.41
CA VAL A 108 -10.86 -6.44 5.62
C VAL A 108 -10.19 -6.72 6.96
N LYS A 109 -9.13 -5.97 7.26
CA LYS A 109 -8.31 -6.22 8.44
C LYS A 109 -8.74 -5.45 9.68
N GLU A 110 -9.34 -4.26 9.53
CA GLU A 110 -9.84 -3.48 10.67
C GLU A 110 -11.25 -3.91 11.13
N SER A 111 -12.04 -4.56 10.27
CA SER A 111 -13.30 -5.18 10.71
C SER A 111 -13.08 -6.37 11.64
N HIS A 112 -11.98 -7.13 11.44
CA HIS A 112 -11.60 -8.24 12.31
C HIS A 112 -11.00 -7.78 13.65
N GLY A 113 -10.49 -6.55 13.73
CA GLY A 113 -10.01 -5.96 14.99
C GLY A 113 -11.11 -5.72 16.03
N LYS A 114 -12.39 -5.60 15.62
CA LYS A 114 -13.53 -5.42 16.54
C LYS A 114 -13.99 -6.72 17.20
N LEU A 115 -13.80 -7.88 16.56
CA LEU A 115 -14.20 -9.17 17.12
C LEU A 115 -13.26 -9.65 18.23
N GLY A 116 -12.00 -9.21 18.24
CA GLY A 116 -11.04 -9.52 19.31
C GLY A 116 -11.27 -8.80 20.64
N ILE A 117 -12.16 -7.79 20.69
CA ILE A 117 -12.46 -7.03 21.91
C ILE A 117 -13.65 -7.61 22.69
N LEU A 118 -14.44 -8.50 22.09
CA LEU A 118 -15.61 -9.12 22.75
C LEU A 118 -15.36 -10.53 23.30
N ALA A 119 -14.13 -11.03 23.24
CA ALA A 119 -13.74 -12.33 23.77
C ALA A 119 -12.77 -12.19 24.96
N MET A 120 -13.15 -11.40 25.96
CA MET A 120 -12.57 -11.43 27.31
C MET A 120 -13.68 -11.45 28.35
#